data_AF-A0A6A6ZIL0-F1
#
_entry.id   AF-A0A6A6ZIL0-F1
#
_cell.length_a   1.000
_cell.length_b   1.000
_cell.length_c   1.000
_cell.angle_alpha   90.00
_cell.angle_beta   90.00
_cell.angle_gamma   90.00
#
_symmetry.space_group_name_H-M   'P 1'
#
loop_
_entity.id
_entity.type
_entity.pdbx_description
1 polymer ?
#
loop_
_entity_poly.entity_id
_entity_poly.type
_entity_poly.pdbx_seq_one_letter_code
_entity_poly.pdbx_strand_id
1 'polypeptide(L)'
;MMEQFLKEERLGTDYRGLYRTRNRFLILCVVAFCTHSTRLASALGSFVEHKVRRIVEYEEPLHLPEWCLGLCELRNLVPDGWDFPPYYGHYPLRPHHGRRALLELPGWDPRALPAAGLRRFRSLDDLRVGRPLQSAWPSPSMSPTRLPVNDYLDEAEAIQCEQLAQAIELEAVKRRVKQLEYMR
;
A
#
# COMPACT_ATOMS: atom_id res chain seq x y z
N MET A 1 -16.32 -4.07 17.64
CA MET A 1 -15.04 -4.22 16.90
C MET A 1 -14.50 -2.88 16.37
N MET A 2 -15.34 -1.92 15.95
CA MET A 2 -14.87 -0.55 15.61
C MET A 2 -14.35 0.27 16.81
N GLU A 3 -14.83 0.03 18.03
CA GLU A 3 -14.43 0.84 19.20
C GLU A 3 -13.00 0.62 19.68
N GLN A 4 -12.39 -0.54 19.42
CA GLN A 4 -10.98 -0.79 19.78
C GLN A 4 -10.03 -0.01 18.88
N PHE A 5 -10.38 0.18 17.60
CA PHE A 5 -9.60 1.02 16.67
C PHE A 5 -9.59 2.49 17.09
N LEU A 6 -10.70 3.01 17.62
CA LEU A 6 -10.79 4.40 18.09
C LEU A 6 -10.03 4.66 19.40
N LYS A 7 -9.72 3.61 20.16
CA LYS A 7 -9.05 3.73 21.46
C LYS A 7 -7.52 3.77 21.33
N GLU A 8 -6.97 3.09 20.35
CA GLU A 8 -5.52 3.05 20.07
C GLU A 8 -5.00 4.35 19.43
N GLU A 9 -5.90 5.15 18.84
CA GLU A 9 -5.58 6.42 18.17
C GLU A 9 -5.34 7.61 19.11
N ARG A 10 -5.58 7.46 20.43
CA ARG A 10 -5.59 8.59 21.38
C ARG A 10 -4.26 8.90 22.07
N LEU A 11 -3.20 8.10 21.86
CA LEU A 11 -2.00 8.15 22.72
C LEU A 11 -0.71 8.67 22.08
N GLY A 12 -0.74 9.14 20.84
CA GLY A 12 0.44 9.79 20.26
C GLY A 12 0.06 10.74 19.15
N THR A 13 0.62 11.96 19.18
CA THR A 13 0.77 12.87 18.03
C THR A 13 1.73 12.27 16.99
N ASP A 14 1.58 10.98 16.69
CA ASP A 14 2.41 10.24 15.77
C ASP A 14 1.78 10.37 14.40
N TYR A 15 2.45 11.10 13.52
CA TYR A 15 2.21 11.16 12.08
C TYR A 15 1.99 9.78 11.44
N ARG A 16 2.47 8.70 12.08
CA ARG A 16 2.24 7.29 11.69
C ARG A 16 0.76 6.88 11.68
N GLY A 17 -0.10 7.52 12.49
CA GLY A 17 -1.52 7.19 12.56
C GLY A 17 -2.29 7.51 11.28
N LEU A 18 -1.96 8.65 10.65
CA LEU A 18 -2.59 9.08 9.41
C LEU A 18 -2.16 8.22 8.23
N TYR A 19 -0.88 7.87 8.12
CA TYR A 19 -0.39 6.95 7.10
C TYR A 19 -1.17 5.63 7.07
N ARG A 20 -1.35 4.98 8.23
CA ARG A 20 -2.12 3.72 8.33
C ARG A 20 -3.58 3.91 7.93
N THR A 21 -4.17 5.04 8.32
CA THR A 21 -5.56 5.36 8.01
C THR A 21 -5.75 5.65 6.53
N ARG A 22 -4.82 6.37 5.90
CA ARG A 22 -4.76 6.65 4.47
C ARG A 22 -4.67 5.36 3.67
N ASN A 23 -3.72 4.48 3.97
CA ASN A 23 -3.59 3.19 3.29
C ASN A 23 -4.87 2.35 3.40
N ARG A 24 -5.46 2.25 4.59
CA ARG A 24 -6.73 1.53 4.78
C ARG A 24 -7.87 2.17 3.98
N PHE A 25 -7.96 3.50 3.99
CA PHE A 25 -8.94 4.23 3.22
C PHE A 25 -8.81 3.93 1.72
N LEU A 26 -7.59 3.98 1.17
CA LEU A 26 -7.33 3.66 -0.24
C LEU A 26 -7.73 2.22 -0.59
N ILE A 27 -7.33 1.24 0.23
CA ILE A 27 -7.72 -0.16 0.04
C ILE A 27 -9.24 -0.30 0.06
N LEU A 28 -9.93 0.35 1.00
CA LEU A 28 -11.39 0.31 1.08
C LEU A 28 -12.06 1.00 -0.10
N CYS A 29 -11.47 2.07 -0.66
CA CYS A 29 -11.95 2.69 -1.90
C CYS A 29 -11.89 1.71 -3.06
N VAL A 30 -10.76 1.02 -3.23
CA VAL A 30 -10.59 -0.02 -4.25
C VAL A 30 -11.59 -1.15 -4.05
N VAL A 31 -11.78 -1.64 -2.81
CA VAL A 31 -12.77 -2.69 -2.51
C VAL A 31 -14.18 -2.23 -2.83
N ALA A 32 -14.57 -1.01 -2.46
CA ALA A 32 -15.89 -0.46 -2.77
C ALA A 32 -16.12 -0.37 -4.28
N PHE A 33 -15.09 0.05 -5.03
CA PHE A 33 -15.11 0.12 -6.48
C PHE A 33 -15.24 -1.26 -7.13
N CYS A 34 -14.37 -2.20 -6.79
CA CYS A 34 -14.40 -3.56 -7.35
C CYS A 34 -15.70 -4.33 -7.02
N THR A 35 -16.31 -4.05 -5.86
CA THR A 35 -17.58 -4.68 -5.44
C THR A 35 -18.82 -3.89 -5.82
N HIS A 36 -18.65 -2.72 -6.47
CA HIS A 36 -19.72 -1.75 -6.73
C HIS A 36 -20.59 -1.44 -5.50
N SER A 37 -19.98 -1.43 -4.31
CA SER A 37 -20.68 -1.27 -3.04
C SER A 37 -20.96 0.20 -2.74
N THR A 38 -22.15 0.67 -3.11
CA THR A 38 -22.60 2.07 -2.87
C THR A 38 -22.66 2.43 -1.39
N ARG A 39 -23.02 1.47 -0.52
CA ARG A 39 -23.05 1.66 0.95
C ARG A 39 -21.65 1.90 1.52
N LEU A 40 -20.66 1.13 1.07
CA LEU A 40 -19.29 1.30 1.52
C LEU A 40 -18.71 2.61 0.99
N ALA A 41 -18.95 2.92 -0.30
CA ALA A 41 -18.58 4.20 -0.89
C ALA A 41 -19.16 5.35 -0.06
N SER A 42 -20.47 5.38 0.14
CA SER A 42 -21.16 6.42 0.95
C SER A 42 -20.57 6.57 2.36
N ALA A 43 -20.27 5.47 3.04
CA ALA A 43 -19.63 5.50 4.36
C ALA A 43 -18.20 6.09 4.32
N LEU A 44 -17.43 5.79 3.27
CA LEU A 44 -16.06 6.29 3.11
C LEU A 44 -16.01 7.80 2.85
N GLY A 45 -16.88 8.35 2.02
CA GLY A 45 -16.88 9.81 1.85
C GLY A 45 -17.53 10.54 3.01
N SER A 46 -18.53 9.94 3.68
CA SER A 46 -19.00 10.48 4.96
C SER A 46 -17.84 10.55 5.96
N PHE A 47 -17.02 9.51 6.04
CA PHE A 47 -15.81 9.51 6.87
C PHE A 47 -14.86 10.67 6.50
N VAL A 48 -14.56 10.87 5.22
CA VAL A 48 -13.67 11.96 4.80
C VAL A 48 -14.28 13.32 5.09
N GLU A 49 -15.57 13.54 4.78
CA GLU A 49 -16.27 14.78 5.09
C GLU A 49 -16.16 15.16 6.57
N HIS A 50 -16.36 14.19 7.47
CA HIS A 50 -16.26 14.41 8.92
C HIS A 50 -14.82 14.60 9.41
N LYS A 51 -13.81 14.17 8.65
CA LYS A 51 -12.40 14.19 9.05
C LYS A 51 -11.52 15.11 8.22
N VAL A 52 -12.07 15.76 7.19
CA VAL A 52 -11.31 16.52 6.18
C VAL A 52 -10.41 17.57 6.80
N ARG A 53 -10.92 18.31 7.80
CA ARG A 53 -10.14 19.32 8.52
C ARG A 53 -8.90 18.73 9.18
N ARG A 54 -9.04 17.57 9.85
CA ARG A 54 -7.92 16.90 10.51
C ARG A 54 -6.94 16.33 9.48
N ILE A 55 -7.44 15.74 8.40
CA ILE A 55 -6.59 15.24 7.32
C ILE A 55 -5.75 16.38 6.76
N VAL A 56 -6.35 17.52 6.41
CA VAL A 56 -5.63 18.68 5.87
C VAL A 56 -4.65 19.30 6.87
N GLU A 57 -4.98 19.31 8.17
CA GLU A 57 -4.14 19.92 9.22
C GLU A 57 -2.91 19.08 9.57
N TYR A 58 -3.02 17.75 9.52
CA TYR A 58 -1.99 16.84 10.04
C TYR A 58 -1.31 15.96 8.98
N GLU A 59 -1.91 15.77 7.81
CA GLU A 59 -1.29 15.01 6.72
C GLU A 59 -0.26 15.86 5.99
N GLU A 60 0.84 15.24 5.56
CA GLU A 60 1.83 15.92 4.75
C GLU A 60 1.21 16.32 3.38
N PRO A 61 1.46 17.55 2.89
CA PRO A 61 0.85 18.04 1.65
C PRO A 61 1.08 17.14 0.43
N LEU A 62 2.17 16.37 0.40
CA LEU A 62 2.50 15.45 -0.68
C LEU A 62 1.56 14.22 -0.75
N HIS A 63 0.88 13.90 0.36
CA HIS A 63 -0.02 12.74 0.46
C HIS A 63 -1.51 13.10 0.31
N LEU A 64 -1.87 14.39 0.38
CA LEU A 64 -3.24 14.85 0.11
C LEU A 64 -3.79 14.43 -1.27
N PRO A 65 -2.99 14.36 -2.35
CA PRO A 65 -3.45 13.85 -3.64
C PRO A 65 -3.93 12.40 -3.60
N GLU A 66 -3.38 11.54 -2.74
CA GLU A 66 -3.81 10.14 -2.61
C GLU A 66 -5.23 10.06 -2.06
N TRP A 67 -5.56 10.85 -1.04
CA TRP A 67 -6.92 10.97 -0.51
C TRP A 67 -7.92 11.40 -1.60
N CYS A 68 -7.53 12.39 -2.41
CA CYS A 68 -8.34 12.87 -3.53
C CYS A 68 -8.54 11.79 -4.59
N LEU A 69 -7.50 11.02 -4.91
CA LEU A 69 -7.56 9.91 -5.85
C LEU A 69 -8.59 8.86 -5.39
N GLY A 70 -8.55 8.44 -4.13
CA GLY A 70 -9.51 7.50 -3.57
C GLY A 70 -10.96 8.00 -3.68
N LEU A 71 -11.20 9.28 -3.39
CA LEU A 71 -12.53 9.88 -3.51
C LEU A 71 -13.01 10.00 -4.97
N CYS A 72 -12.11 10.31 -5.91
CA CYS A 72 -12.43 10.36 -7.33
C CYS A 72 -12.93 9.02 -7.87
N GLU A 73 -12.33 7.91 -7.45
CA GLU A 73 -12.78 6.56 -7.83
C GLU A 73 -14.17 6.24 -7.29
N LEU A 74 -14.51 6.73 -6.10
CA LEU A 74 -15.83 6.53 -5.49
C LEU A 74 -16.94 7.39 -6.11
N ARG A 75 -16.59 8.48 -6.80
CA ARG A 75 -17.57 9.43 -7.38
C ARG A 75 -18.55 8.73 -8.33
N ASN A 76 -18.09 7.74 -9.08
CA ASN A 76 -18.94 7.01 -10.03
C ASN A 76 -19.92 6.04 -9.36
N LEU A 77 -19.76 5.74 -8.07
CA LEU A 77 -20.58 4.79 -7.32
C LEU A 77 -21.70 5.46 -6.51
N VAL A 78 -21.58 6.76 -6.22
CA VAL A 78 -22.56 7.51 -5.43
C VAL A 78 -23.44 8.33 -6.38
N PRO A 79 -24.69 7.93 -6.62
CA PRO A 79 -25.56 8.56 -7.62
C PRO A 79 -26.02 9.97 -7.22
N ASP A 80 -26.06 10.26 -5.92
CA ASP A 80 -26.50 11.54 -5.38
C ASP A 80 -25.26 12.35 -5.00
N GLY A 81 -24.88 13.24 -5.92
CA GLY A 81 -23.58 13.91 -5.98
C GLY A 81 -23.07 14.41 -4.64
N TRP A 82 -21.95 13.84 -4.22
CA TRP A 82 -21.08 14.55 -3.31
C TRP A 82 -20.56 15.80 -4.01
N ASP A 83 -21.06 16.94 -3.59
CA ASP A 83 -20.48 18.24 -3.90
C ASP A 83 -19.16 18.37 -3.15
N PHE A 84 -18.14 17.64 -3.60
CA PHE A 84 -16.80 17.89 -3.12
C PHE A 84 -16.44 19.34 -3.45
N PRO A 85 -15.90 20.09 -2.47
CA PRO A 85 -15.44 21.44 -2.73
C PRO A 85 -14.52 21.43 -3.95
N PRO A 86 -14.71 22.33 -4.94
CA PRO A 86 -13.91 22.36 -6.17
C PRO A 86 -12.41 22.60 -5.93
N TYR A 87 -12.02 22.91 -4.69
CA TYR A 87 -10.66 23.21 -4.25
C TYR A 87 -9.67 22.04 -4.36
N TYR A 88 -10.11 20.80 -4.56
CA TYR A 88 -9.21 19.65 -4.72
C TYR A 88 -8.78 19.39 -6.18
N GLY A 89 -9.38 20.07 -7.16
CA GLY A 89 -9.14 19.84 -8.60
C GLY A 89 -7.92 20.54 -9.20
N HIS A 90 -7.18 21.34 -8.42
CA HIS A 90 -6.03 22.10 -8.92
C HIS A 90 -4.67 21.57 -8.50
N TYR A 91 -4.60 20.42 -7.82
CA TYR A 91 -3.35 19.68 -7.86
C TYR A 91 -3.19 19.20 -9.31
N PRO A 92 -2.10 19.57 -10.00
CA PRO A 92 -1.78 18.98 -11.29
C PRO A 92 -1.52 17.51 -10.98
N LEU A 93 -2.58 16.70 -11.03
CA LEU A 93 -2.50 15.27 -11.21
C LEU A 93 -1.67 15.15 -12.47
N ARG A 94 -0.35 14.95 -12.31
CA ARG A 94 0.52 14.71 -13.44
C ARG A 94 -0.18 13.60 -14.19
N PRO A 95 -0.55 13.81 -15.45
CA PRO A 95 -1.23 12.78 -16.16
C PRO A 95 -0.27 11.60 -16.14
N HIS A 96 -0.66 10.51 -15.47
CA HIS A 96 -0.01 9.22 -15.61
C HIS A 96 -0.33 8.69 -17.02
N HIS A 97 0.02 9.47 -18.04
CA HIS A 97 0.02 9.09 -19.46
C HIS A 97 1.19 8.13 -19.63
N GLY A 98 0.93 6.85 -19.38
CA GLY A 98 1.91 5.80 -19.62
C GLY A 98 1.53 4.47 -18.98
N ARG A 99 0.72 4.50 -17.91
CA ARG A 99 0.07 3.30 -17.41
C ARG A 99 -1.36 3.68 -17.11
N ARG A 100 -2.29 3.13 -17.89
CA ARG A 100 -3.54 2.67 -17.28
C ARG A 100 -3.10 1.78 -16.13
N ALA A 101 -2.95 2.34 -14.93
CA ALA A 101 -3.12 1.58 -13.72
C ALA A 101 -4.63 1.31 -13.62
N LEU A 102 -5.14 0.50 -14.55
CA LEU A 102 -5.99 -0.56 -14.07
C LEU A 102 -5.09 -1.22 -13.03
N LEU A 103 -5.41 -1.00 -11.76
CA LEU A 103 -5.28 -2.04 -10.77
C LEU A 103 -6.10 -3.23 -11.32
N GLU A 104 -5.60 -3.87 -12.39
CA GLU A 104 -5.85 -5.28 -12.63
C GLU A 104 -5.16 -5.92 -11.45
N LEU A 105 -5.84 -5.88 -10.29
CA LEU A 105 -5.59 -6.79 -9.21
C LEU A 105 -5.49 -8.15 -9.91
N PRO A 106 -4.32 -8.80 -9.87
CA PRO A 106 -4.12 -10.06 -10.56
C PRO A 106 -5.30 -10.93 -10.19
N GLY A 107 -6.11 -11.29 -11.21
CA GLY A 107 -7.51 -11.65 -11.07
C GLY A 107 -7.78 -12.24 -9.71
N TRP A 108 -8.53 -11.50 -8.87
CA TRP A 108 -8.96 -11.94 -7.55
C TRP A 108 -9.93 -13.09 -7.76
N ASP A 109 -9.37 -14.22 -8.15
CA ASP A 109 -9.96 -15.53 -8.10
C ASP A 109 -9.99 -15.82 -6.60
N PRO A 110 -11.16 -15.90 -5.94
CA PRO A 110 -11.24 -16.38 -4.58
C PRO A 110 -10.90 -17.88 -4.61
N ARG A 111 -9.64 -18.21 -4.90
CA ARG A 111 -9.07 -19.51 -4.65
C ARG A 111 -9.25 -19.70 -3.15
N ALA A 112 -10.24 -20.54 -2.85
CA ALA A 112 -10.56 -20.97 -1.51
C ALA A 112 -9.25 -21.11 -0.73
N LEU A 113 -9.06 -20.24 0.26
CA LEU A 113 -8.03 -20.44 1.26
C LEU A 113 -8.22 -21.89 1.71
N PRO A 114 -7.23 -22.79 1.52
CA PRO A 114 -7.38 -24.15 2.00
C PRO A 114 -7.63 -24.04 3.49
N ALA A 115 -8.82 -24.48 3.91
CA ALA A 115 -9.24 -24.47 5.30
C ALA A 115 -8.08 -25.01 6.13
N ALA A 116 -7.68 -24.21 7.13
CA ALA A 116 -6.60 -24.52 8.06
C ALA A 116 -6.64 -26.02 8.39
N GLY A 117 -5.58 -26.71 7.97
CA GLY A 117 -5.48 -28.16 8.04
C GLY A 117 -5.87 -28.64 9.42
N LEU A 118 -6.93 -29.44 9.45
CA LEU A 118 -7.32 -30.28 10.57
C LEU A 118 -6.04 -30.83 11.22
N ARG A 119 -5.92 -30.54 12.52
CA ARG A 119 -4.93 -31.13 13.42
C ARG A 119 -4.89 -32.64 13.19
N ARG A 120 -3.85 -33.12 12.51
CA ARG A 120 -3.54 -34.55 12.49
C ARG A 120 -3.14 -34.92 13.92
N PHE A 121 -4.04 -35.61 14.61
CA PHE A 121 -3.70 -36.40 15.79
C PHE A 121 -2.49 -37.26 15.45
N ARG A 122 -1.38 -37.06 16.16
CA ARG A 122 -0.26 -37.99 16.12
C ARG A 122 -0.73 -39.27 16.81
N SER A 123 -0.98 -40.30 16.04
CA SER A 123 -1.03 -41.67 16.55
C SER A 123 0.37 -42.01 17.05
N LEU A 124 0.49 -42.23 18.36
CA LEU A 124 1.62 -42.88 19.00
C LEU A 124 1.42 -44.36 18.75
N ASP A 125 2.08 -44.90 17.73
CA ASP A 125 2.59 -46.27 17.70
C ASP A 125 3.20 -46.51 16.32
N ASP A 126 4.27 -47.30 16.30
CA ASP A 126 5.03 -47.77 15.14
C ASP A 126 6.04 -46.78 14.51
N LEU A 127 7.33 -46.93 14.88
CA LEU A 127 8.22 -47.83 14.14
C LEU A 127 9.64 -47.82 14.73
N ARG A 128 10.08 -49.04 15.08
CA ARG A 128 11.43 -49.43 15.48
C ARG A 128 12.31 -49.66 14.24
N VAL A 129 13.56 -49.19 14.33
CA VAL A 129 14.83 -49.78 13.81
C VAL A 129 15.03 -49.89 12.28
N GLY A 130 16.09 -49.22 11.80
CA GLY A 130 16.76 -49.54 10.52
C GLY A 130 17.79 -48.48 10.11
N ARG A 131 19.08 -48.84 10.09
CA ARG A 131 20.26 -47.97 9.94
C ARG A 131 20.74 -47.89 8.45
N PRO A 132 21.84 -47.20 8.10
CA PRO A 132 21.90 -46.02 7.23
C PRO A 132 22.45 -46.30 5.82
N LEU A 133 22.20 -45.41 4.85
CA LEU A 133 23.06 -45.28 3.67
C LEU A 133 23.27 -43.81 3.31
N GLN A 134 24.54 -43.52 3.05
CA GLN A 134 25.15 -42.22 2.85
C GLN A 134 24.60 -41.52 1.61
N SER A 135 24.09 -40.31 1.77
CA SER A 135 24.07 -39.31 0.71
C SER A 135 24.37 -37.95 1.34
N ALA A 136 25.65 -37.63 1.38
CA ALA A 136 26.14 -36.32 1.79
C ALA A 136 25.86 -35.31 0.66
N TRP A 137 24.66 -34.73 0.68
CA TRP A 137 24.45 -33.40 0.14
C TRP A 137 24.40 -32.45 1.33
N PRO A 138 25.24 -31.41 1.40
CA PRO A 138 25.13 -30.41 2.45
C PRO A 138 23.73 -29.80 2.35
N SER A 139 22.91 -30.03 3.36
CA SER A 139 21.62 -29.37 3.47
C SER A 139 21.87 -27.86 3.42
N PRO A 140 21.17 -27.09 2.57
CA PRO A 140 21.30 -25.64 2.61
C PRO A 140 20.96 -25.21 4.03
N SER A 141 21.92 -24.58 4.70
CA SER A 141 21.70 -23.98 6.01
C SER A 141 20.62 -22.91 5.83
N MET A 142 19.38 -23.27 6.15
CA MET A 142 18.30 -22.31 6.28
C MET A 142 18.66 -21.44 7.47
N SER A 143 19.27 -20.28 7.19
CA SER A 143 19.36 -19.18 8.13
C SER A 143 17.97 -18.98 8.75
N PRO A 144 17.88 -18.77 10.07
CA PRO A 144 16.60 -18.67 10.76
C PRO A 144 15.74 -17.64 10.03
N THR A 145 14.60 -18.09 9.54
CA THR A 145 13.59 -17.28 8.88
C THR A 145 13.12 -16.25 9.89
N ARG A 146 13.81 -15.10 9.93
CA ARG A 146 13.23 -13.88 10.49
C ARG A 146 12.03 -13.62 9.61
N LEU A 147 10.84 -13.78 10.19
CA LEU A 147 9.60 -13.34 9.57
C LEU A 147 9.86 -11.94 9.02
N PRO A 148 9.52 -11.64 7.74
CA PRO A 148 9.71 -10.31 7.21
C PRO A 148 8.86 -9.37 8.06
N VAL A 149 9.53 -8.64 8.94
CA VAL A 149 9.01 -7.41 9.49
C VAL A 149 8.76 -6.53 8.27
N ASN A 150 7.65 -5.81 8.27
CA ASN A 150 7.09 -5.08 7.14
C ASN A 150 7.99 -3.94 6.61
N ASP A 151 9.24 -3.86 7.07
CA ASP A 151 10.25 -2.85 6.76
C ASP A 151 10.88 -3.04 5.36
N TYR A 152 10.70 -4.21 4.72
CA TYR A 152 11.24 -4.46 3.38
C TYR A 152 10.56 -3.64 2.27
N LEU A 153 9.30 -3.27 2.44
CA LEU A 153 8.60 -2.38 1.50
C LEU A 153 9.15 -0.95 1.62
N ASP A 154 9.39 -0.49 2.85
CA ASP A 154 9.97 0.82 3.12
C ASP A 154 11.41 0.93 2.58
N GLU A 155 12.21 -0.15 2.65
CA GLU A 155 13.57 -0.19 2.04
C GLU A 155 13.54 -0.09 0.51
N ALA A 156 12.60 -0.80 -0.15
CA ALA A 156 12.48 -0.75 -1.60
C ALA A 156 12.07 0.65 -2.09
N GLU A 157 11.14 1.31 -1.39
CA GLU A 157 10.74 2.70 -1.67
C GLU A 157 11.91 3.66 -1.44
N ALA A 158 12.67 3.49 -0.35
CA ALA A 158 13.84 4.31 -0.05
C ALA A 158 14.92 4.20 -1.15
N ILE A 159 15.22 2.98 -1.62
CA ILE A 159 16.16 2.74 -2.72
C ILE A 159 15.67 3.42 -4.00
N GLN A 160 14.37 3.35 -4.28
CA GLN A 160 13.80 3.96 -5.48
C GLN A 160 13.85 5.49 -5.43
N CYS A 161 13.62 6.09 -4.25
CA CYS A 161 13.80 7.52 -4.02
C CYS A 161 15.26 7.95 -4.24
N GLU A 162 16.22 7.18 -3.73
CA GLU A 162 17.64 7.48 -3.90
C GLU A 162 18.08 7.43 -5.38
N GLN A 163 17.61 6.43 -6.12
CA GLN A 163 17.89 6.31 -7.56
C GLN A 163 17.33 7.50 -8.36
N LEU A 164 16.13 7.98 -8.00
CA LEU A 164 15.53 9.16 -8.64
C LEU A 164 16.35 10.43 -8.35
N ALA A 165 16.82 10.60 -7.11
CA ALA A 165 17.67 11.73 -6.75
C ALA A 165 18.98 11.74 -7.57
N GLN A 166 19.65 10.58 -7.65
CA GLN A 166 20.87 10.42 -8.45
C GLN A 166 20.63 10.70 -9.94
N ALA A 167 19.49 10.28 -10.50
CA ALA A 167 19.14 10.55 -11.89
C ALA A 167 18.99 12.05 -12.19
N ILE A 168 18.39 12.81 -11.26
CA ILE A 168 18.23 14.27 -11.37
C ILE A 168 19.60 14.97 -11.33
N GLU A 169 20.48 14.57 -10.42
CA GLU A 169 21.83 15.14 -10.33
C GLU A 169 22.63 14.88 -11.61
N LEU A 170 22.55 13.66 -12.14
CA LEU A 170 23.25 13.27 -13.35
C LEU A 170 22.75 14.06 -14.57
N GLU A 171 21.44 14.35 -14.66
CA GLU A 171 20.90 15.26 -15.66
C GLU A 171 21.44 16.69 -15.50
N ALA A 172 21.51 17.21 -14.27
CA ALA A 172 22.02 18.55 -14.01
C ALA A 172 23.49 18.69 -14.44
N VAL A 173 24.31 17.68 -14.13
CA VAL A 173 25.72 17.60 -14.57
C VAL A 173 25.80 17.54 -16.11
N LYS A 174 25.00 16.70 -16.76
CA LYS A 174 24.95 16.61 -18.23
C LYS A 174 24.62 17.94 -18.88
N ARG A 175 23.67 18.71 -18.32
CA ARG A 175 23.33 20.06 -18.82
C ARG A 175 24.51 21.02 -18.68
N ARG A 176 25.23 20.97 -17.56
CA ARG A 176 26.38 21.84 -17.30
C ARG A 176 27.56 21.53 -18.23
N VAL A 177 27.82 20.25 -18.52
CA VAL A 177 28.83 19.84 -19.51
C VAL A 177 28.50 20.38 -20.90
N LYS A 178 27.26 20.19 -21.37
CA LYS A 178 26.81 20.73 -22.67
C LYS A 178 26.95 22.26 -22.76
N GLN A 179 26.68 22.97 -21.66
CA GLN A 179 26.83 24.43 -21.63
C GLN A 179 28.30 24.85 -21.76
N LEU A 180 29.22 24.13 -21.12
CA LEU A 180 30.66 24.40 -21.24
C LEU A 180 31.19 24.04 -22.63
N GLU A 181 30.70 22.96 -23.24
CA GLU A 181 31.03 22.60 -24.62
C GLU A 181 30.59 23.68 -25.61
N TYR A 182 29.42 24.30 -25.41
CA TYR A 182 28.94 25.39 -26.26
C TYR A 182 29.77 26.69 -26.11
N MET A 183 30.41 26.90 -24.96
CA MET A 183 31.25 28.06 -24.69
C MET A 183 32.67 27.94 -25.26
N ARG A 184 33.06 26.79 -25.80
CA ARG A 184 34.40 26.49 -26.30
C ARG A 184 34.45 26.57 -27.83
#